data_AF-A0AAQ3Q7D1-F1
#
_entry.id   AF-A0AAQ3Q7D1-F1
#
_cell.length_a   1.000
_cell.length_b   1.000
_cell.length_c   1.000
_cell.angle_alpha   90.00
_cell.angle_beta   90.00
_cell.angle_gamma   90.00
#
_symmetry.space_group_name_H-M   'P 1'
#
loop_
_entity.id
_entity.type
_entity.pdbx_description
1 polymer ?
#
loop_
_entity_poly.entity_id
_entity_poly.type
_entity_poly.pdbx_seq_one_letter_code
_entity_poly.pdbx_strand_id
1 'polypeptide(L)'
;MSPIAVRDVIPDGELVWYDDKDEQQQQLSIHTLAAGKKVILFGVPGAFTPIYSIQHVPSFIQSAEQLKSKGVAEILLISGN
;
A
#
# COMPACT_ATOMS: atom_id res chain seq x y z
N MET A 1 21.12 2.98 -0.78
CA MET A 1 20.15 3.84 -1.49
C MET A 1 19.94 5.10 -0.69
N SER A 2 19.78 6.25 -1.36
CA SER A 2 19.44 7.51 -0.69
C SER A 2 17.99 7.48 -0.19
N PRO A 3 17.67 8.11 0.95
CA PRO A 3 16.29 8.26 1.39
C PRO A 3 15.46 9.02 0.36
N ILE A 4 14.20 8.63 0.19
CA ILE A 4 13.24 9.37 -0.64
C ILE A 4 12.84 10.68 0.06
N ALA A 5 12.74 11.76 -0.69
CA ALA A 5 12.29 13.07 -0.21
C ALA A 5 10.95 13.48 -0.85
N VAL A 6 10.34 14.53 -0.30
CA VAL A 6 9.15 15.12 -0.90
C VAL A 6 9.49 15.61 -2.32
N ARG A 7 8.63 15.28 -3.28
CA ARG A 7 8.77 15.55 -4.74
C ARG A 7 9.65 14.55 -5.50
N ASP A 8 10.28 13.60 -4.82
CA ASP A 8 10.93 12.48 -5.52
C ASP A 8 9.90 11.52 -6.10
N VAL A 9 10.27 10.90 -7.22
CA VAL A 9 9.51 9.79 -7.79
C VAL A 9 9.80 8.54 -6.98
N ILE A 10 8.73 7.85 -6.54
CA ILE A 10 8.86 6.58 -5.82
C ILE A 10 9.54 5.56 -6.75
N PRO A 11 10.56 4.80 -6.28
CA PRO A 11 11.14 3.72 -7.05
C PRO A 11 10.09 2.71 -7.48
N ASP A 12 10.12 2.27 -8.73
CA ASP A 12 9.22 1.19 -9.13
C ASP A 12 9.69 -0.14 -8.52
N GLY A 13 8.74 -1.05 -8.34
CA GLY A 13 8.98 -2.36 -7.76
C GLY A 13 7.87 -3.31 -8.13
N GLU A 14 8.23 -4.57 -8.38
CA GLU A 14 7.26 -5.64 -8.59
C GLU A 14 6.77 -6.18 -7.24
N LEU A 15 5.45 -6.28 -7.13
CA LEU A 15 4.74 -6.81 -5.99
C LEU A 15 3.98 -8.04 -6.44
N VAL A 16 3.92 -9.03 -5.56
CA VAL A 16 3.04 -10.18 -5.72
C VAL A 16 1.84 -9.95 -4.82
N TRP A 17 0.66 -9.92 -5.44
CA TRP A 17 -0.62 -9.87 -4.73
C TRP A 17 -1.40 -11.14 -5.00
N TYR A 18 -2.13 -11.60 -3.99
CA TYR A 18 -2.99 -12.78 -4.09
C TYR A 18 -4.43 -12.31 -3.95
N ASP A 19 -5.25 -12.59 -4.97
CA ASP A 19 -6.69 -12.33 -4.94
C ASP A 19 -7.42 -13.62 -4.59
N ASP A 20 -8.15 -13.61 -3.47
CA ASP A 20 -8.99 -14.73 -3.02
C ASP A 20 -10.09 -15.10 -4.03
N LYS A 21 -10.45 -14.20 -4.96
CA LYS A 21 -11.51 -14.44 -5.95
C LYS A 21 -11.04 -15.21 -7.18
N ASP A 22 -9.81 -14.97 -7.61
CA ASP A 22 -9.24 -15.59 -8.81
C ASP A 22 -8.32 -16.77 -8.47
N GLU A 23 -8.02 -17.00 -7.18
CA GLU A 23 -7.04 -17.98 -6.68
C GLU A 23 -5.67 -17.88 -7.39
N GLN A 24 -5.37 -16.71 -7.97
CA GLN A 24 -4.21 -16.47 -8.80
C GLN A 24 -3.30 -15.42 -8.17
N GLN A 25 -2.00 -15.66 -8.28
CA GLN A 25 -0.99 -14.65 -7.97
C GLN A 25 -0.88 -13.67 -9.13
N GLN A 26 -1.03 -12.38 -8.82
CA GLN A 26 -0.84 -11.31 -9.78
C GLN A 26 0.47 -10.59 -9.50
N GLN A 27 1.27 -10.41 -10.54
CA GLN A 27 2.43 -9.52 -10.51
C GLN A 27 1.99 -8.11 -10.89
N LEU A 28 2.19 -7.17 -9.98
CA LEU A 28 1.76 -5.78 -10.12
C LEU A 28 2.93 -4.86 -9.81
N SER A 29 3.11 -3.78 -10.58
CA SER A 29 4.10 -2.76 -10.24
C SER A 29 3.48 -1.64 -9.40
N ILE A 30 4.27 -1.04 -8.51
CA ILE A 30 3.85 0.12 -7.70
C ILE A 30 3.39 1.25 -8.63
N HIS A 31 4.12 1.50 -9.72
CA HIS A 31 3.76 2.53 -10.69
C HIS A 31 2.41 2.26 -11.35
N THR A 32 2.14 1.00 -11.71
CA THR A 32 0.85 0.62 -12.31
C THR A 32 -0.31 0.85 -11.35
N LEU A 33 -0.12 0.52 -10.07
CA LEU A 33 -1.15 0.73 -9.04
C LEU A 33 -1.41 2.21 -8.73
N ALA A 34 -0.36 3.05 -8.81
CA ALA A 34 -0.43 4.47 -8.48
C ALA A 34 -0.67 5.39 -9.70
N ALA A 35 -0.58 4.88 -10.92
CA ALA A 35 -0.68 5.67 -12.15
C ALA A 35 -1.96 6.52 -12.20
N GLY A 36 -1.81 7.84 -12.30
CA GLY A 36 -2.92 8.79 -12.41
C GLY A 36 -3.81 8.90 -11.17
N LYS A 37 -3.43 8.27 -10.05
CA LYS A 37 -4.21 8.20 -8.82
C LYS A 37 -3.50 8.90 -7.68
N LYS A 38 -4.27 9.46 -6.75
CA LYS A 38 -3.76 9.85 -5.44
C LYS A 38 -3.80 8.62 -4.52
N VAL A 39 -2.64 8.14 -4.11
CA VAL A 39 -2.51 6.89 -3.35
C VAL A 39 -1.84 7.15 -2.01
N ILE A 40 -2.30 6.46 -0.98
CA ILE A 40 -1.58 6.34 0.29
C ILE A 40 -0.84 5.01 0.26
N LEU A 41 0.48 5.06 0.40
CA LEU A 41 1.35 3.88 0.44
C LEU A 41 2.07 3.85 1.77
N PHE A 42 2.02 2.72 2.48
CA PHE A 42 2.80 2.51 3.69
C PHE A 42 3.30 1.08 3.80
N GLY A 43 4.47 0.93 4.43
CA GLY A 43 5.16 -0.34 4.61
C GLY A 43 5.13 -0.81 6.06
N VAL A 44 5.00 -2.11 6.26
CA VAL A 44 5.22 -2.77 7.56
C VAL A 44 6.41 -3.73 7.43
N PRO A 45 7.16 -3.98 8.52
CA PRO A 45 8.32 -4.87 8.48
C PRO A 45 7.94 -6.35 8.24
N GLY A 46 6.71 -6.74 8.59
CA GLY A 46 6.23 -8.11 8.43
C GLY A 46 4.75 -8.20 8.76
N ALA A 47 4.04 -9.11 8.09
CA ALA A 47 2.67 -9.46 8.45
C ALA A 47 2.61 -10.02 9.89
N PHE A 48 1.47 -9.80 10.57
CA PHE A 48 1.20 -10.32 11.92
C PHE A 48 2.11 -9.79 13.04
N THR A 49 2.81 -8.67 12.81
CA THR A 49 3.61 -8.02 13.85
C THR A 49 2.70 -7.20 14.79
N PRO A 50 2.84 -7.32 16.13
CA PRO A 50 1.78 -6.93 17.08
C PRO A 50 1.28 -5.49 16.96
N ILE A 51 2.20 -4.53 16.85
CA ILE A 51 1.86 -3.10 16.80
C ILE A 51 1.16 -2.76 15.47
N TYR A 52 1.60 -3.35 14.37
CA TYR A 52 1.09 -3.03 13.04
C TYR A 52 -0.28 -3.66 12.78
N SER A 53 -0.50 -4.88 13.26
CA SER A 53 -1.78 -5.58 13.14
C SER A 53 -2.88 -5.04 14.04
N ILE A 54 -2.54 -4.54 15.24
CA ILE A 54 -3.54 -4.10 16.24
C ILE A 54 -3.87 -2.61 16.10
N GLN A 55 -2.91 -1.77 15.68
CA GLN A 55 -3.09 -0.32 15.70
C GLN A 55 -2.97 0.32 14.32
N HIS A 56 -1.84 0.15 13.62
CA HIS A 56 -1.61 0.87 12.36
C HIS A 56 -2.63 0.49 11.28
N VAL A 57 -2.75 -0.79 10.93
CA VAL A 57 -3.64 -1.23 9.83
C VAL A 57 -5.11 -0.93 10.15
N PRO A 58 -5.64 -1.24 11.36
CA PRO A 58 -7.03 -0.94 11.69
C PRO A 58 -7.39 0.55 11.61
N SER A 59 -6.46 1.45 11.95
CA SER A 59 -6.71 2.90 11.88
C SER A 59 -6.97 3.39 10.45
N PHE A 60 -6.27 2.82 9.46
CA PHE A 60 -6.49 3.13 8.04
C PHE A 60 -7.81 2.56 7.53
N ILE A 61 -8.22 1.38 8.01
CA ILE A 61 -9.50 0.77 7.66
C ILE A 61 -10.66 1.65 8.17
N GLN A 62 -10.61 2.09 9.43
CA GLN A 62 -11.62 2.97 10.02
C GLN A 62 -11.70 4.33 9.30
N SER A 63 -10.55 4.84 8.85
CA SER A 63 -10.46 6.13 8.16
C SER A 63 -10.68 6.03 6.64
N ALA A 64 -10.84 4.82 6.09
CA ALA A 64 -10.79 4.59 4.65
C ALA A 64 -11.84 5.41 3.88
N GLU A 65 -13.08 5.48 4.37
CA GLU A 65 -14.14 6.28 3.74
C GLU A 65 -13.83 7.78 3.77
N GLN A 66 -13.27 8.27 4.87
CA GLN A 66 -12.87 9.67 5.00
C GLN A 66 -11.69 10.02 4.08
N LEU A 67 -10.76 9.09 3.89
CA LEU A 67 -9.63 9.27 2.97
C LEU A 67 -10.11 9.26 1.52
N LYS A 68 -11.04 8.35 1.18
CA LYS A 68 -11.70 8.31 -0.13
C LYS A 68 -12.46 9.61 -0.43
N SER A 69 -13.20 10.16 0.52
CA SER A 69 -13.91 11.44 0.33
C SER A 69 -12.97 12.64 0.13
N LYS A 70 -11.71 12.54 0.57
CA LYS A 70 -10.63 13.51 0.31
C LYS A 70 -9.89 13.27 -1.02
N GLY A 71 -10.42 12.41 -1.88
CA GLY A 71 -9.89 12.10 -3.21
C GLY A 71 -8.73 11.11 -3.21
N VAL A 72 -8.51 10.34 -2.14
CA VAL A 72 -7.57 9.21 -2.16
C VAL A 72 -8.26 8.06 -2.88
N ALA A 73 -7.67 7.60 -3.99
CA ALA A 73 -8.22 6.51 -4.78
C ALA A 73 -7.93 5.15 -4.14
N GLU A 74 -6.70 4.94 -3.67
CA GLU A 74 -6.22 3.65 -3.16
C GLU A 74 -5.40 3.82 -1.88
N ILE A 75 -5.46 2.81 -1.01
CA ILE A 75 -4.60 2.66 0.15
C ILE A 75 -3.85 1.33 -0.01
N LEU A 76 -2.53 1.42 -0.19
CA LEU A 76 -1.65 0.28 -0.41
C LEU A 76 -0.83 0.01 0.85
N LEU A 77 -0.92 -1.22 1.36
CA LEU A 77 -0.06 -1.75 2.42
C LEU A 77 0.94 -2.72 1.78
N ILE A 78 2.23 -2.48 1.97
CA ILE A 78 3.29 -3.39 1.52
C ILE A 78 3.97 -3.98 2.75
N SER A 79 4.33 -5.27 2.67
CA SER A 79 5.21 -5.91 3.64
C SER A 79 6.43 -6.44 2.92
N GLY A 80 7.60 -6.29 3.54
CA GLY A 80 8.76 -7.10 3.18
C GLY A 80 8.56 -8.55 3.61
N ASN A 81 9.18 -9.47 2.88
CA ASN A 81 9.41 -10.86 3.30
C ASN A 81 10.91 -11.01 3.58
#